data_AF-A0A435GUI4-F1
#
_entry.id   AF-A0A435GUI4-F1
#
_cell.length_a   1.000
_cell.length_b   1.000
_cell.length_c   1.000
_cell.angle_alpha   90.00
_cell.angle_beta   90.00
_cell.angle_gamma   90.00
#
_symmetry.space_group_name_H-M   'P 1'
#
loop_
_entity.id
_entity.type
_entity.pdbx_description
1 polymer ?
#
loop_
_entity_poly.entity_id
_entity_poly.type
_entity_poly.pdbx_seq_one_letter_code
_entity_poly.pdbx_strand_id
1 'polypeptide(L)'
;MSNNPGKKGKPAPWQKRAAEHRDQALEEYRLANNPSYAEWSKRRSEAARSFRKETGADDFSNRDLFKAMKAASARLRAWDKANPSPTSWDDHKRLETEFAAQYVPRDYS
;
A
#
# COMPACT_ATOMS: atom_id res chain seq x y z
N MET A 1 16.19 5.76 -35.37
CA MET A 1 14.87 5.90 -34.72
C MET A 1 15.10 6.29 -33.26
N SER A 2 14.73 7.50 -32.86
CA SER A 2 14.96 8.03 -31.51
C SER A 2 13.63 8.03 -30.74
N ASN A 3 13.47 7.12 -29.77
CA ASN A 3 12.32 7.09 -28.85
C ASN A 3 12.84 6.96 -27.41
N ASN A 4 13.24 8.08 -26.82
CA ASN A 4 13.24 8.22 -25.36
C ASN A 4 12.81 9.67 -25.06
N PRO A 5 11.90 9.91 -24.09
CA PRO A 5 12.35 10.80 -23.03
C PRO A 5 11.56 10.61 -21.71
N GLY A 6 12.07 9.78 -20.80
CA GLY A 6 12.02 10.20 -19.40
C GLY A 6 12.68 11.58 -19.32
N LYS A 7 11.93 12.66 -19.04
CA LYS A 7 12.52 13.98 -18.79
C LYS A 7 13.65 13.79 -17.78
N LYS A 8 14.87 14.29 -18.06
CA LYS A 8 16.08 14.19 -17.22
C LYS A 8 15.75 13.85 -15.75
N GLY A 9 15.92 12.58 -15.38
CA GLY A 9 15.73 12.08 -14.01
C GLY A 9 14.37 11.48 -13.65
N LYS A 10 13.38 11.39 -14.55
CA LYS A 10 12.07 10.76 -14.26
C LYS A 10 11.89 9.44 -15.00
N PRO A 11 11.46 8.36 -14.32
CA PRO A 11 11.19 7.08 -14.94
C PRO A 11 10.06 7.21 -15.97
N ALA A 12 10.14 6.42 -17.03
CA ALA A 12 9.12 6.38 -18.05
C ALA A 12 7.78 5.86 -17.48
N PRO A 13 6.63 6.23 -18.06
CA PRO A 13 5.32 5.81 -17.55
C PRO A 13 5.16 4.29 -17.41
N TRP A 14 5.71 3.49 -18.34
CA TRP A 14 5.67 2.02 -18.26
C TRP A 14 6.51 1.46 -17.11
N GLN A 15 7.65 2.09 -16.78
CA GLN A 15 8.46 1.71 -15.62
C GLN A 15 7.71 1.95 -14.32
N LYS A 16 6.91 3.02 -14.24
CA LYS A 16 6.05 3.28 -13.07
C LYS A 16 4.95 2.22 -12.94
N ARG A 17 4.26 1.90 -14.04
CA ARG A 17 3.24 0.83 -14.04
C ARG A 17 3.82 -0.52 -13.65
N ALA A 18 5.02 -0.85 -14.14
CA ALA A 18 5.71 -2.08 -13.79
C ALA A 18 6.07 -2.13 -12.29
N ALA A 19 6.49 -1.00 -11.70
CA ALA A 19 6.76 -0.89 -10.27
C ALA A 19 5.48 -1.01 -9.43
N GLU A 20 4.41 -0.29 -9.79
CA GLU A 20 3.11 -0.37 -9.12
C GLU A 20 2.55 -1.80 -9.16
N HIS A 21 2.65 -2.48 -10.30
CA HIS A 21 2.25 -3.89 -10.41
C HIS A 21 3.09 -4.80 -9.55
N ARG A 22 4.42 -4.60 -9.50
CA ARG A 22 5.30 -5.39 -8.63
C ARG A 22 4.91 -5.21 -7.16
N ASP A 23 4.65 -3.97 -6.74
CA ASP A 23 4.28 -3.67 -5.36
C ASP A 23 2.93 -4.29 -4.99
N GLN A 24 1.96 -4.23 -5.91
CA GLN A 24 0.67 -4.91 -5.74
C GLN A 24 0.85 -6.44 -5.64
N ALA A 25 1.60 -7.04 -6.56
CA ALA A 25 1.82 -8.49 -6.57
C ALA A 25 2.59 -8.97 -5.33
N LEU A 26 3.53 -8.17 -4.81
CA LEU A 26 4.22 -8.45 -3.56
C LEU A 26 3.28 -8.39 -2.36
N GLU A 27 2.37 -7.41 -2.31
CA GLU A 27 1.37 -7.31 -1.26
C GLU A 27 0.39 -8.50 -1.29
N GLU A 28 -0.09 -8.88 -2.47
CA GLU A 28 -0.93 -10.07 -2.67
C GLU A 28 -0.19 -11.35 -2.23
N TYR A 29 1.09 -11.48 -2.59
CA TYR A 29 1.92 -12.61 -2.15
C TYR A 29 2.06 -12.66 -0.62
N ARG A 30 2.25 -11.51 0.04
CA ARG A 30 2.32 -11.44 1.50
C ARG A 30 1.02 -11.84 2.17
N LEU A 31 -0.11 -11.37 1.65
CA LEU A 31 -1.43 -11.73 2.17
C LEU A 31 -1.71 -13.23 2.01
N ALA A 32 -1.30 -13.83 0.89
CA ALA A 32 -1.47 -15.26 0.65
C ALA A 32 -0.59 -16.14 1.55
N ASN A 33 0.63 -15.70 1.86
CA ASN A 33 1.62 -16.50 2.59
C ASN A 33 1.71 -16.19 4.09
N ASN A 34 0.98 -15.20 4.59
CA ASN A 34 0.93 -14.88 6.01
C ASN A 34 -0.52 -14.63 6.49
N PRO A 35 -1.22 -15.67 6.97
CA PRO A 35 -2.62 -15.56 7.42
C PRO A 35 -2.83 -14.54 8.54
N SER A 36 -1.90 -14.46 9.50
CA SER A 36 -1.97 -13.49 10.60
C SER A 36 -1.88 -12.05 10.08
N TYR A 37 -1.00 -11.80 9.11
CA TYR A 37 -0.90 -10.51 8.44
C TYR A 37 -2.15 -10.20 7.63
N ALA A 38 -2.72 -11.18 6.94
CA ALA A 38 -3.94 -11.00 6.16
C ALA A 38 -5.12 -10.59 7.05
N GLU A 39 -5.32 -11.28 8.18
CA GLU A 39 -6.35 -10.90 9.15
C GLU A 39 -6.10 -9.50 9.73
N TRP A 40 -4.87 -9.20 10.13
CA TRP A 40 -4.51 -7.89 10.65
C TRP A 40 -4.74 -6.79 9.61
N SER A 41 -4.33 -7.00 8.36
CA SER A 41 -4.49 -6.07 7.23
C SER A 41 -5.97 -5.79 6.94
N LYS A 42 -6.82 -6.83 7.03
CA LYS A 42 -8.28 -6.69 6.95
C LYS A 42 -8.82 -5.81 8.08
N ARG A 43 -8.49 -6.11 9.34
CA ARG A 43 -8.94 -5.30 10.50
C ARG A 43 -8.46 -3.85 10.41
N ARG A 44 -7.22 -3.63 9.97
CA ARG A 44 -6.66 -2.30 9.74
C ARG A 44 -7.43 -1.53 8.66
N SER A 45 -7.77 -2.20 7.56
CA SER A 45 -8.54 -1.62 6.47
C SER A 45 -9.97 -1.24 6.91
N GLU A 46 -10.61 -2.09 7.70
CA GLU A 46 -11.92 -1.81 8.31
C GLU A 46 -11.85 -0.62 9.26
N ALA A 47 -10.85 -0.57 10.14
CA ALA A 47 -10.62 0.56 11.03
C ALA A 47 -10.39 1.87 10.25
N ALA A 48 -9.57 1.83 9.21
CA ALA A 48 -9.31 3.00 8.35
C ALA A 48 -10.60 3.53 7.69
N ARG A 49 -11.47 2.64 7.19
CA ARG A 49 -12.78 3.02 6.63
C ARG A 49 -13.69 3.62 7.69
N SER A 50 -13.76 3.02 8.88
CA SER A 50 -14.57 3.55 9.99
C SER A 50 -14.11 4.95 10.38
N PHE A 51 -12.81 5.15 10.57
CA PHE A 51 -12.26 6.45 10.96
C PHE A 51 -12.48 7.51 9.89
N ARG A 52 -12.36 7.19 8.61
CA ARG A 52 -12.65 8.13 7.53
C ARG A 52 -14.12 8.53 7.48
N LYS A 53 -15.02 7.57 7.66
CA LYS A 53 -16.46 7.84 7.75
C LYS A 53 -16.79 8.73 8.95
N GLU A 54 -16.27 8.38 10.13
CA GLU A 54 -16.53 9.11 11.38
C GLU A 54 -16.01 10.54 11.37
N THR A 55 -14.88 10.81 10.70
CA THR A 55 -14.31 12.16 10.63
C THR A 55 -14.84 12.97 9.45
N GLY A 56 -15.66 12.37 8.58
CA GLY A 56 -16.10 13.01 7.33
C GLY A 56 -14.98 13.17 6.30
N ALA A 57 -13.96 12.31 6.35
CA ALA A 57 -12.85 12.30 5.38
C ALA A 57 -13.22 11.66 4.04
N ASP A 58 -14.35 10.95 3.98
CA ASP A 58 -14.93 10.43 2.73
C ASP A 58 -15.97 11.39 2.12
N ASP A 59 -16.31 12.48 2.82
CA ASP A 59 -17.24 13.50 2.33
C ASP A 59 -16.48 14.63 1.63
N PHE A 60 -16.45 14.59 0.29
CA PHE A 60 -15.79 15.61 -0.52
C PHE A 60 -16.50 16.98 -0.49
N SER A 61 -17.73 17.05 0.03
CA SER A 61 -18.43 18.33 0.24
C SER A 61 -18.02 19.02 1.56
N ASN A 62 -17.28 18.31 2.42
CA ASN A 62 -16.76 18.83 3.67
C ASN A 62 -15.75 19.97 3.43
N ARG A 63 -16.12 21.19 3.83
CA ARG A 63 -15.24 22.37 3.74
C ARG A 63 -13.93 22.22 4.49
N ASP A 64 -13.91 21.37 5.52
CA ASP A 64 -12.73 21.05 6.34
C ASP A 64 -12.14 19.67 5.99
N LEU A 65 -12.33 19.17 4.76
CA LEU A 65 -11.87 17.84 4.30
C LEU A 65 -10.42 17.54 4.71
N PHE A 66 -9.51 18.51 4.57
CA PHE A 66 -8.11 18.31 4.95
C PHE A 66 -7.93 18.07 6.46
N LYS A 67 -8.69 18.76 7.32
CA LYS A 67 -8.70 18.51 8.77
C LYS A 67 -9.31 17.15 9.07
N ALA A 68 -10.40 16.78 8.39
CA ALA A 68 -11.04 15.47 8.52
C ALA A 68 -10.10 14.32 8.15
N MET A 69 -9.35 14.45 7.04
CA MET A 69 -8.33 13.48 6.62
C MET A 69 -7.18 13.36 7.64
N LYS A 70 -6.72 14.49 8.20
CA LYS A 70 -5.72 14.47 9.28
C LYS A 70 -6.25 13.77 10.53
N ALA A 71 -7.49 14.02 10.92
CA ALA A 71 -8.12 13.36 12.06
C ALA A 71 -8.24 11.85 11.86
N ALA A 72 -8.69 11.39 10.67
CA ALA A 72 -8.74 9.96 10.34
C ALA A 72 -7.35 9.33 10.39
N SER A 73 -6.34 10.02 9.84
CA SER A 73 -4.95 9.55 9.85
C SER A 73 -4.38 9.45 11.26
N ALA A 74 -4.72 10.39 12.15
CA ALA A 74 -4.31 10.34 13.56
C ALA A 74 -4.95 9.15 14.29
N ARG A 75 -6.25 8.89 14.06
CA ARG A 75 -6.95 7.72 14.61
C ARG A 75 -6.35 6.40 14.10
N LEU A 76 -6.07 6.31 12.80
CA LEU A 76 -5.44 5.12 12.23
C LEU A 76 -4.04 4.88 12.83
N ARG A 77 -3.23 5.93 13.01
CA ARG A 77 -1.92 5.81 13.70
C ARG A 77 -2.05 5.37 15.15
N ALA A 78 -3.06 5.85 15.87
CA ALA A 78 -3.32 5.40 17.25
C ALA A 78 -3.73 3.92 17.27
N TRP A 79 -4.57 3.50 16.32
CA TRP A 79 -4.94 2.10 16.14
C TRP A 79 -3.73 1.22 15.79
N ASP A 80 -2.86 1.66 14.88
CA ASP A 80 -1.63 0.94 14.48
C ASP A 80 -0.68 0.74 15.68
N LYS A 81 -0.61 1.73 16.59
CA LYS A 81 0.17 1.61 17.84
C LYS A 81 -0.43 0.61 18.82
N ALA A 82 -1.76 0.56 18.92
CA ALA A 82 -2.47 -0.37 19.79
C ALA A 82 -2.55 -1.80 19.21
N ASN A 83 -2.45 -1.93 17.88
CA ASN A 83 -2.58 -3.18 17.14
C ASN A 83 -1.36 -3.33 16.22
N PRO A 84 -0.18 -3.65 16.76
CA PRO A 84 1.02 -3.81 15.95
C PRO A 84 0.85 -4.91 14.90
N SER A 85 1.51 -4.75 13.75
CA SER A 85 1.55 -5.78 12.71
C SER A 85 2.13 -7.08 13.27
N PRO A 86 1.52 -8.25 13.00
CA PRO A 86 2.07 -9.53 13.42
C PRO A 86 3.29 -9.95 12.58
N THR A 87 3.56 -9.27 11.47
CA THR A 87 4.70 -9.58 10.59
C THR A 87 5.98 -8.97 11.14
N SER A 88 6.97 -9.83 11.41
CA SER A 88 8.32 -9.42 11.75
C SER A 88 9.04 -8.82 10.53
N TRP A 89 10.11 -8.05 10.78
CA TRP A 89 10.96 -7.55 9.70
C TRP A 89 11.62 -8.70 8.91
N ASP A 90 11.98 -9.78 9.60
CA ASP A 90 12.61 -10.95 8.99
C ASP A 90 11.62 -11.70 8.08
N ASP A 91 10.36 -11.87 8.50
CA ASP A 91 9.32 -12.44 7.66
C ASP A 91 9.05 -11.58 6.42
N HIS A 92 9.05 -10.26 6.60
CA HIS A 92 8.88 -9.31 5.50
C HIS A 92 9.99 -9.47 4.46
N LYS A 93 11.25 -9.61 4.89
CA LYS A 93 12.40 -9.80 4.02
C LYS A 93 12.46 -11.18 3.38
N ARG A 94 12.10 -12.22 4.12
CA ARG A 94 11.98 -13.58 3.59
C ARG A 94 10.96 -13.62 2.45
N LEU A 95 9.75 -13.12 2.68
CA LEU A 95 8.69 -13.09 1.66
C LEU A 95 9.05 -12.22 0.45
N GLU A 96 9.72 -11.09 0.67
CA GLU A 96 10.22 -10.24 -0.42
C GLU A 96 11.26 -10.98 -1.29
N THR A 97 12.14 -11.76 -0.68
CA THR A 97 13.16 -12.55 -1.37
C THR A 97 12.56 -13.72 -2.14
N GLU A 98 11.63 -14.45 -1.52
CA GLU A 98 10.89 -15.54 -2.15
C GLU A 98 10.07 -15.03 -3.35
N PHE A 99 9.39 -13.90 -3.18
CA PHE A 99 8.67 -13.24 -4.27
C PHE A 99 9.63 -12.83 -5.39
N ALA A 100 10.77 -12.21 -5.08
CA ALA A 100 11.74 -11.79 -6.09
C ALA A 100 12.31 -12.96 -6.91
N ALA A 101 12.43 -14.15 -6.32
CA ALA A 101 12.87 -15.36 -7.01
C ALA A 101 11.82 -15.91 -8.00
N GLN A 102 10.53 -15.65 -7.76
CA GLN A 102 9.41 -16.18 -8.56
C GLN A 102 8.77 -15.14 -9.48
N TYR A 103 8.96 -13.84 -9.20
CA TYR A 103 8.28 -12.77 -9.90
C TYR A 103 8.82 -12.58 -11.32
N VAL A 104 7.94 -12.80 -12.30
CA VAL A 104 8.19 -12.46 -13.70
C VAL A 104 7.55 -11.10 -13.98
N PRO A 105 8.32 -10.05 -14.31
CA PRO A 105 7.76 -8.75 -14.65
C PRO A 105 6.82 -8.87 -15.84
N ARG A 106 5.62 -8.28 -15.70
CA ARG A 106 4.70 -8.17 -16.82
C ARG A 106 5.24 -7.13 -17.82
N ASP A 107 5.11 -7.43 -19.11
CA ASP A 107 5.48 -6.49 -20.15
C ASP A 107 4.44 -5.35 -20.22
N TYR A 108 4.95 -4.12 -20.17
CA TYR A 108 4.16 -2.88 -20.22
C TYR A 108 4.66 -1.95 -21.35
N SER A 109 5.43 -2.50 -22.29
CA SER A 109 5.98 -1.79 -23.46
C SER A 109 4.93 -1.33 -24.46
#